data_AF-A0A821W6B9-F1
#
_entry.id   AF-A0A821W6B9-F1
#
_cell.length_a   1.000
_cell.length_b   1.000
_cell.length_c   1.000
_cell.angle_alpha   90.00
_cell.angle_beta   90.00
_cell.angle_gamma   90.00
#
_symmetry.space_group_name_H-M   'P 1'
#
loop_
_entity.id
_entity.type
_entity.pdbx_description
1 polymer ?
#
loop_
_entity_poly.entity_id
_entity_poly.type
_entity_poly.pdbx_seq_one_letter_code
_entity_poly.pdbx_strand_id
1 'polypeptide(L)'
;MPLVVSRIDYDAQSDSFIGFSSCLVNGLPQPNFFQTNKFDELKLWFDTFDKSAYINLHMIQSVAPSSPPFILSTYGSNNKATATDVLKRWLYIYNQCLCQGVRVIGFSSDCDARYLRAMRLCTRFFAQLPN
;
A
#
# COMPACT_ATOMS: atom_id res chain seq x y z
N MET A 1 16.68 -6.66 -10.86
CA MET A 1 15.32 -6.29 -10.40
C MET A 1 14.33 -7.20 -11.11
N PRO A 2 13.35 -7.80 -10.40
CA PRO A 2 12.27 -8.50 -11.08
C PRO A 2 11.50 -7.52 -11.97
N LEU A 3 11.19 -7.96 -13.19
CA LEU A 3 10.43 -7.16 -14.15
C LEU A 3 8.97 -7.10 -13.69
N VAL A 4 8.51 -5.92 -13.30
CA VAL A 4 7.08 -5.69 -13.04
C VAL A 4 6.39 -5.53 -14.39
N VAL A 5 5.76 -6.60 -14.86
CA VAL A 5 4.92 -6.55 -16.07
C VAL A 5 3.52 -6.15 -15.63
N SER A 6 3.06 -5.00 -16.12
CA SER A 6 1.65 -4.67 -15.99
C SER A 6 0.88 -5.69 -16.81
N ARG A 7 0.18 -6.62 -16.16
CA ARG A 7 -0.74 -7.61 -16.75
C ARG A 7 -1.82 -7.94 -15.73
N ILE A 8 -3.05 -8.12 -16.20
CA ILE A 8 -4.12 -8.71 -15.39
C ILE A 8 -4.03 -10.21 -15.59
N ASP A 9 -3.95 -10.96 -14.50
CA ASP A 9 -3.88 -12.42 -14.52
C ASP A 9 -4.90 -13.00 -13.54
N TYR A 10 -5.34 -14.22 -13.82
CA TYR A 10 -6.22 -14.96 -12.94
C TYR A 10 -5.40 -15.89 -12.05
N ASP A 11 -5.58 -15.77 -10.75
CA ASP A 11 -5.01 -16.68 -9.76
C ASP A 11 -6.03 -17.76 -9.40
N ALA A 12 -5.80 -18.97 -9.90
CA ALA A 12 -6.64 -20.12 -9.65
C ALA A 12 -6.62 -20.62 -8.19
N GLN A 13 -5.60 -20.28 -7.40
CA GLN A 13 -5.53 -20.70 -6.00
C GLN A 13 -6.50 -19.92 -5.11
N SER A 14 -6.64 -18.61 -5.38
CA SER A 14 -7.51 -17.71 -4.63
C SER A 14 -8.83 -17.40 -5.32
N ASP A 15 -9.05 -17.93 -6.53
CA ASP A 15 -10.21 -17.61 -7.39
C ASP A 15 -10.37 -16.10 -7.57
N SER A 16 -9.24 -15.42 -7.85
CA SER A 16 -9.18 -13.96 -7.88
C SER A 16 -8.36 -13.41 -9.05
N PHE A 17 -8.60 -12.15 -9.39
CA PHE A 17 -7.82 -11.44 -10.41
C PHE A 17 -6.73 -10.57 -9.77
N ILE A 18 -5.50 -10.75 -10.25
CA ILE A 18 -4.34 -9.95 -9.86
C ILE A 18 -3.98 -8.95 -10.97
N GLY A 19 -3.37 -7.83 -10.59
CA GLY A 19 -2.87 -6.82 -11.54
C GLY A 19 -3.75 -5.58 -11.71
N PHE A 20 -4.94 -5.54 -11.12
CA PHE A 20 -5.70 -4.30 -10.95
C PHE A 20 -5.12 -3.42 -9.83
N SER A 21 -5.38 -2.12 -9.91
CA SER A 21 -5.09 -1.20 -8.80
C SER A 21 -5.99 -1.52 -7.62
N SER A 22 -5.40 -1.71 -6.44
CA SER A 22 -6.16 -2.11 -5.25
C SER A 22 -7.07 -0.98 -4.78
N CYS A 23 -8.31 -1.32 -4.42
CA CYS A 23 -9.21 -0.42 -3.74
C CYS A 23 -8.66 -0.12 -2.33
N LEU A 24 -8.58 1.16 -1.96
CA LEU A 24 -8.10 1.58 -0.65
C LEU A 24 -9.26 1.99 0.25
N VAL A 25 -9.35 1.37 1.43
CA VAL A 25 -10.27 1.77 2.51
C VAL A 25 -9.43 2.23 3.68
N ASN A 26 -9.57 3.50 4.08
CA ASN A 26 -8.71 4.11 5.10
C ASN A 26 -7.21 3.97 4.79
N GLY A 27 -6.84 4.10 3.52
CA GLY A 27 -5.48 3.95 3.04
C GLY A 27 -4.91 2.54 3.03
N LEU A 28 -5.68 1.53 3.44
CA LEU A 28 -5.29 0.12 3.40
C LEU A 28 -5.89 -0.56 2.17
N PRO A 29 -5.15 -1.45 1.48
CA PRO A 29 -5.73 -2.27 0.41
C PRO A 29 -6.82 -3.17 0.99
N GLN A 30 -7.98 -3.22 0.33
CA GLN A 30 -9.02 -4.16 0.71
C GLN A 30 -8.61 -5.59 0.28
N PRO A 31 -8.49 -6.55 1.21
CA PRO A 31 -8.13 -7.92 0.88
C PRO A 31 -9.24 -8.58 0.06
N ASN A 32 -8.84 -9.45 -0.87
CA ASN A 32 -9.73 -10.28 -1.68
C ASN A 32 -10.81 -9.51 -2.46
N PHE A 33 -10.54 -8.23 -2.81
CA PHE A 33 -11.52 -7.39 -3.49
C PHE A 33 -11.90 -7.93 -4.89
N PHE A 34 -10.93 -8.50 -5.60
CA PHE A 34 -11.12 -9.04 -6.96
C PHE A 34 -11.38 -10.55 -6.97
N GLN A 35 -11.98 -11.08 -5.90
CA GLN A 35 -12.41 -12.48 -5.81
C GLN A 35 -13.88 -12.58 -6.19
N THR A 36 -14.21 -13.34 -7.24
CA THR A 36 -15.60 -13.55 -7.67
C THR A 36 -15.74 -14.85 -8.46
N ASN A 37 -16.92 -15.44 -8.34
CA ASN A 37 -17.37 -16.56 -9.17
C ASN A 37 -18.37 -16.14 -10.27
N LYS A 38 -18.58 -14.83 -10.50
CA LYS A 38 -19.54 -14.30 -11.48
C LYS A 38 -18.84 -13.55 -12.61
N PHE A 39 -19.19 -13.90 -13.84
CA PHE A 39 -18.67 -13.26 -15.04
C PHE A 39 -19.05 -11.77 -15.14
N ASP A 40 -20.25 -11.38 -14.70
CA ASP A 40 -20.69 -9.99 -14.77
C ASP A 40 -19.87 -9.06 -13.85
N GLU A 41 -19.46 -9.55 -12.68
CA GLU A 41 -18.58 -8.82 -11.76
C GLU A 41 -17.20 -8.62 -12.38
N LEU A 42 -16.68 -9.64 -13.07
CA LEU A 42 -15.45 -9.53 -13.84
C LEU A 42 -15.54 -8.44 -14.92
N LYS A 43 -16.60 -8.46 -15.73
CA LYS A 43 -16.76 -7.47 -16.80
C LYS A 43 -16.81 -6.05 -16.22
N LEU A 44 -17.58 -5.87 -15.15
CA LEU A 44 -17.64 -4.61 -14.42
C LEU A 44 -16.24 -4.15 -13.97
N TRP A 45 -15.40 -5.04 -13.45
CA TRP A 45 -14.07 -4.68 -13.00
C TRP A 45 -13.14 -4.24 -14.12
N PHE A 46 -13.15 -4.93 -15.27
CA PHE A 46 -12.37 -4.54 -16.44
C PHE A 46 -12.78 -3.17 -16.99
N ASP A 47 -14.07 -2.82 -16.90
CA ASP A 47 -14.59 -1.53 -17.37
C ASP A 47 -14.38 -0.39 -16.35
N THR A 48 -14.24 -0.73 -15.06
CA THR A 48 -14.24 0.27 -13.96
C THR A 48 -12.86 0.52 -13.35
N PHE A 49 -12.00 -0.49 -13.26
CA PHE A 49 -10.75 -0.41 -12.52
C PHE A 49 -9.53 -0.29 -13.43
N ASP A 50 -8.69 0.69 -13.11
CA ASP A 50 -7.41 0.86 -13.76
C ASP A 50 -6.50 -0.34 -13.45
N LYS A 51 -5.88 -0.87 -14.50
CA LYS A 51 -4.73 -1.76 -14.37
C LYS A 51 -3.62 -1.08 -13.56
N SER A 52 -2.97 -1.85 -12.69
CA SER A 52 -1.92 -1.31 -11.84
C SER A 52 -0.70 -0.89 -12.66
N ALA A 53 -0.30 0.37 -12.49
CA ALA A 53 0.91 0.94 -13.09
C ALA A 53 2.11 0.84 -12.14
N TYR A 54 1.87 0.79 -10.83
CA TYR A 54 2.89 0.76 -9.80
C TYR A 54 2.60 -0.32 -8.77
N ILE A 55 3.62 -0.76 -8.04
CA ILE A 55 3.44 -1.60 -6.85
C ILE A 55 3.86 -0.77 -5.66
N ASN A 56 2.97 -0.67 -4.67
CA ASN A 56 3.31 -0.10 -3.38
C ASN A 56 3.79 -1.22 -2.45
N LEU A 57 4.95 -1.02 -1.82
CA LEU A 57 5.63 -2.03 -1.03
C LEU A 57 6.01 -1.42 0.32
N HIS A 58 5.57 -2.07 1.40
CA HIS A 58 5.87 -1.68 2.76
C HIS A 58 6.72 -2.76 3.40
N MET A 59 7.87 -2.36 3.96
CA MET A 59 8.81 -3.25 4.63
C MET A 59 9.09 -2.77 6.04
N ILE A 60 9.42 -3.72 6.90
CA ILE A 60 10.08 -3.46 8.16
C ILE A 60 11.57 -3.80 8.01
N GLN A 61 12.43 -2.87 8.41
CA GLN A 61 13.87 -3.07 8.48
C GLN A 61 14.29 -2.98 9.94
N SER A 62 14.99 -4.00 10.42
CA SER A 62 15.59 -3.95 11.76
C SER A 62 16.71 -2.94 11.80
N VAL A 63 16.87 -2.27 12.94
CA VAL A 63 18.02 -1.40 13.22
C VAL A 63 19.29 -2.22 13.47
N ALA A 64 19.13 -3.49 13.87
CA ALA A 64 20.27 -4.40 13.99
C ALA A 64 20.83 -4.71 12.58
N PRO A 65 22.14 -4.51 12.34
CA PRO A 65 22.74 -4.54 11.00
C PRO A 65 22.71 -5.91 10.32
N SER A 66 22.45 -6.98 11.06
CA SER A 66 22.46 -8.37 10.57
C SER A 66 21.07 -8.94 10.27
N SER A 67 19.99 -8.19 10.52
CA SER A 67 18.63 -8.69 10.33
C SER A 67 18.07 -8.22 8.98
N PRO A 68 17.65 -9.15 8.10
CA PRO A 68 17.13 -8.80 6.79
C PRO A 68 15.79 -8.07 6.89
N PRO A 69 15.45 -7.21 5.92
CA PRO A 69 14.13 -6.60 5.84
C PRO A 69 13.06 -7.66 5.61
N PHE A 70 11.87 -7.40 6.14
CA PHE A 70 10.68 -8.22 5.92
C PHE A 70 9.58 -7.41 5.25
N ILE A 71 8.88 -7.99 4.27
CA ILE A 71 7.78 -7.35 3.56
C ILE A 71 6.50 -7.50 4.40
N LEU A 72 5.90 -6.37 4.78
CA LEU A 72 4.62 -6.34 5.51
C LEU A 72 3.43 -6.37 4.57
N SER A 73 3.51 -5.68 3.43
CA SER A 73 2.41 -5.56 2.48
C SER A 73 2.92 -5.15 1.10
N THR A 74 2.31 -5.74 0.07
CA THR A 74 2.47 -5.37 -1.33
C THR A 74 1.10 -5.30 -1.99
N TYR A 75 0.86 -4.29 -2.81
CA TYR A 75 -0.39 -4.18 -3.56
C TYR A 75 -0.24 -3.26 -4.78
N GLY A 76 -1.14 -3.44 -5.75
CA GLY A 76 -1.18 -2.65 -6.96
C GLY A 76 -1.69 -1.23 -6.71
N SER A 77 -1.07 -0.24 -7.34
CA SER A 77 -1.39 1.18 -7.16
C SER A 77 -1.46 1.90 -8.51
N ASN A 78 -2.46 2.77 -8.62
CA ASN A 78 -2.56 3.80 -9.66
C ASN A 78 -1.95 5.14 -9.24
N ASN A 79 -1.24 5.15 -8.11
CA ASN A 79 -0.61 6.34 -7.55
C ASN A 79 -1.60 7.47 -7.14
N LYS A 80 -2.87 7.15 -6.88
CA LYS A 80 -3.90 8.14 -6.49
C LYS A 80 -4.12 8.27 -4.97
N ALA A 81 -3.35 7.54 -4.14
CA ALA A 81 -3.48 7.61 -2.68
C ALA A 81 -3.21 9.04 -2.17
N THR A 82 -3.99 9.50 -1.20
CA THR A 82 -3.82 10.82 -0.59
C THR A 82 -2.83 10.80 0.57
N ALA A 83 -2.36 11.97 1.03
CA ALA A 83 -1.55 12.06 2.25
C ALA A 83 -2.30 11.52 3.48
N THR A 84 -3.63 11.71 3.54
CA THR A 84 -4.47 11.16 4.61
C THR A 84 -4.53 9.63 4.57
N ASP A 85 -4.58 9.02 3.38
CA ASP A 85 -4.50 7.57 3.22
C ASP A 85 -3.16 7.03 3.71
N VAL A 86 -2.06 7.71 3.37
CA VAL A 86 -0.72 7.36 3.87
C VAL A 86 -0.67 7.40 5.40
N LEU A 87 -1.20 8.46 6.02
CA LEU A 87 -1.25 8.60 7.48
C LEU A 87 -2.04 7.47 8.15
N LYS A 88 -3.25 7.19 7.65
CA LYS A 88 -4.10 6.12 8.18
C LYS A 88 -3.41 4.76 8.08
N ARG A 89 -2.71 4.51 6.97
CA ARG A 89 -1.91 3.29 6.78
C ARG A 89 -0.75 3.20 7.76
N TRP A 90 0.01 4.27 7.95
CA TRP A 90 1.12 4.29 8.90
C TRP A 90 0.65 4.04 10.34
N LEU A 91 -0.47 4.65 10.73
CA LEU A 91 -1.07 4.40 12.03
C LEU A 91 -1.49 2.94 12.20
N TYR A 92 -2.10 2.34 11.17
CA TYR A 92 -2.44 0.92 11.19
C TYR A 92 -1.21 0.02 11.33
N ILE A 93 -0.17 0.25 10.50
CA ILE A 93 1.09 -0.50 10.56
C ILE A 93 1.73 -0.38 11.95
N TYR A 94 1.82 0.84 12.48
CA TYR A 94 2.36 1.10 13.81
C TYR A 94 1.63 0.30 14.90
N ASN A 95 0.29 0.35 14.90
CA ASN A 95 -0.53 -0.36 15.86
C ASN A 95 -0.36 -1.89 15.73
N GLN A 96 -0.34 -2.43 14.51
CA GLN A 96 -0.13 -3.86 14.29
C GLN A 96 1.25 -4.31 14.77
N CYS A 97 2.30 -3.55 14.48
CA CYS A 97 3.65 -3.84 15.00
C CYS A 97 3.67 -3.81 16.53
N LEU A 98 3.05 -2.80 17.16
CA LEU A 98 2.97 -2.68 18.60
C LEU A 98 2.27 -3.88 19.25
N CYS A 99 1.14 -4.32 18.69
CA CYS A 99 0.42 -5.52 19.15
C CYS A 99 1.26 -6.80 19.08
N GLN A 100 2.24 -6.86 18.18
CA GLN A 100 3.17 -7.98 18.01
C GLN A 100 4.46 -7.81 18.82
N GLY A 101 4.53 -6.81 19.71
CA GLY A 101 5.73 -6.54 20.52
C GLY A 101 6.88 -5.90 19.73
N VAL A 102 6.62 -5.42 18.51
CA VAL A 102 7.62 -4.77 17.65
C VAL A 102 7.53 -3.26 17.81
N ARG A 103 8.59 -2.66 18.33
CA ARG A 103 8.69 -1.20 18.49
C ARG A 103 9.16 -0.55 17.18
N VAL A 104 8.27 0.21 16.54
CA VAL A 104 8.62 1.05 15.38
C VAL A 104 9.26 2.35 15.87
N ILE A 105 10.46 2.65 15.37
CA ILE A 105 11.25 3.84 15.77
C ILE A 105 11.05 4.99 14.79
N GLY A 106 10.73 4.70 13.53
CA GLY A 106 10.45 5.70 12.51
C GLY A 106 9.94 5.09 11.21
N PHE A 107 9.43 5.95 10.32
CA PHE A 107 9.05 5.62 8.95
C PHE A 107 10.02 6.28 7.98
N SER A 108 10.36 5.57 6.90
CA SER A 108 11.17 6.09 5.79
C SER A 108 10.37 5.98 4.48
N SER A 109 10.57 6.93 3.56
CA SER A 109 9.89 6.97 2.25
C SER A 109 10.79 7.59 1.19
N ASP A 110 10.48 7.31 -0.06
CA ASP A 110 11.10 7.77 -1.31
C ASP A 110 10.89 9.26 -1.66
N CYS A 111 10.73 10.15 -0.67
CA CYS A 111 10.53 11.59 -0.86
C CYS A 111 9.39 11.98 -1.84
N ASP A 112 8.42 11.09 -2.08
CA ASP A 112 7.22 11.44 -2.83
C ASP A 112 6.40 12.52 -2.10
N ALA A 113 5.85 13.47 -2.86
CA ALA A 113 5.16 14.64 -2.31
C ALA A 113 4.03 14.29 -1.31
N ARG A 114 3.32 13.17 -1.50
CA ARG A 114 2.22 12.75 -0.61
C ARG A 114 2.75 12.19 0.70
N TYR A 115 3.85 11.44 0.63
CA TYR A 115 4.53 10.93 1.81
C TYR A 115 5.22 12.05 2.57
N LEU A 116 5.87 13.01 1.88
CA LEU A 116 6.40 14.22 2.51
C LEU A 116 5.31 15.05 3.19
N ARG A 117 4.13 15.18 2.56
CA ARG A 117 2.98 15.84 3.17
C ARG A 117 2.50 15.07 4.42
N ALA A 118 2.44 13.75 4.37
CA ALA A 118 2.12 12.93 5.53
C ALA A 118 3.16 13.09 6.66
N MET A 119 4.46 13.09 6.34
CA MET A 119 5.53 13.36 7.31
C MET A 119 5.35 14.73 7.96
N ARG A 120 5.13 15.79 7.17
CA ARG A 120 4.85 17.15 7.65
C ARG A 120 3.68 17.18 8.65
N LEU A 121 2.59 16.49 8.33
CA LEU A 121 1.42 16.39 9.21
C LEU A 121 1.72 15.63 10.51
N CYS A 122 2.50 14.55 10.45
CA CYS A 122 2.89 13.76 11.63
C CYS A 122 3.87 14.47 12.57
N THR A 123 4.92 15.07 12.02
CA THR A 123 6.07 15.57 12.79
C THR A 123 5.96 17.04 13.15
N ARG A 124 4.93 17.74 12.64
CA ARG A 124 4.84 19.22 12.62
C ARG A 124 6.07 19.88 11.97
N PHE A 125 6.89 19.13 11.24
CA PHE A 125 8.04 19.65 10.52
C PHE A 125 7.52 20.43 9.31
N PHE A 126 7.87 21.73 9.20
CA PHE A 126 7.21 22.76 8.35
C PHE A 126 5.83 23.27 8.82
N ALA A 127 5.46 23.13 10.10
CA ALA A 127 4.18 23.65 10.63
C ALA A 127 4.02 25.19 10.58
N GLN A 128 5.05 25.94 10.18
CA GLN A 128 5.01 27.41 10.13
C GLN A 128 4.62 27.99 8.75
N LEU A 129 4.47 27.18 7.71
CA LEU A 129 4.05 27.66 6.38
C LEU A 129 2.54 27.40 6.17
N PRO A 130 1.76 28.35 5.60
CA PRO A 130 0.37 28.09 5.25
C PRO A 130 0.24 26.93 4.26
N ASN A 131 -0.91 26.25 4.29
CA ASN A 131 -1.24 25.13 3.40
C ASN A 131 -1.56 25.61 1.97
#